data_AF-A0A259RXJ2-F1
#
_entry.id   AF-A0A259RXJ2-F1
#
_cell.length_a   1.000
_cell.length_b   1.000
_cell.length_c   1.000
_cell.angle_alpha   90.00
_cell.angle_beta   90.00
_cell.angle_gamma   90.00
#
_symmetry.space_group_name_H-M   'P 1'
#
loop_
_entity.id
_entity.type
_entity.pdbx_description
1 polymer ?
#
loop_
_entity_poly.entity_id
_entity_poly.type
_entity_poly.pdbx_seq_one_letter_code
_entity_poly.pdbx_strand_id
1 'polypeptide(L)'
;EVYDIVLSNHVLHHLGAVELQDMLADTARLAGPSGLVVHRDIARSRTAYALFALGTWPFAGNLLAGSFIRADGLTSIRRSYTAAELAAVAPAGWTVRRGLPSRLELRREPGR
;
A
#
# COMPACT_ATOMS: atom_id res chain seq x y z
N GLU A 1 17.14 -17.06 6.05
CA GLU A 1 15.84 -17.77 6.11
C GLU A 1 15.11 -17.55 4.80
N VAL A 2 14.28 -18.50 4.38
CA VAL A 2 13.45 -18.40 3.16
C VAL A 2 12.02 -18.80 3.53
N TYR A 3 11.05 -18.05 3.00
CA TYR A 3 9.62 -18.20 3.25
C TYR A 3 8.90 -18.46 1.93
N ASP A 4 7.90 -19.34 1.92
CA ASP A 4 7.12 -19.58 0.71
C ASP A 4 6.26 -18.38 0.30
N ILE A 5 5.84 -17.59 1.29
CA ILE A 5 4.97 -16.42 1.11
C ILE A 5 5.42 -15.28 2.02
N VAL A 6 5.61 -14.09 1.45
CA VAL A 6 5.85 -12.84 2.18
C VAL A 6 4.69 -11.90 1.94
N LEU A 7 4.02 -11.49 3.02
CA LEU A 7 2.91 -10.54 2.98
C LEU A 7 3.27 -9.28 3.74
N SER A 8 2.88 -8.13 3.20
CA SER A 8 2.76 -6.91 4.00
C SER A 8 1.50 -6.14 3.64
N ASN A 9 1.04 -5.32 4.57
CA ASN A 9 -0.14 -4.50 4.38
C ASN A 9 0.10 -3.12 5.00
N HIS A 10 -0.43 -2.07 4.36
CA HIS A 10 -0.43 -0.71 4.91
C HIS A 10 0.97 -0.15 5.23
N VAL A 11 1.98 -0.53 4.45
CA VAL A 11 3.36 -0.07 4.67
C VAL A 11 3.93 0.72 3.50
N LEU A 12 3.48 0.49 2.26
CA LEU A 12 4.08 1.12 1.08
C LEU A 12 3.91 2.65 1.13
N HIS A 13 2.78 3.14 1.61
CA HIS A 13 2.50 4.59 1.74
C HIS A 13 3.33 5.32 2.81
N HIS A 14 4.16 4.60 3.57
CA HIS A 14 5.16 5.19 4.46
C HIS A 14 6.53 5.36 3.80
N LEU A 15 6.78 4.67 2.67
CA LEU A 15 8.09 4.56 2.07
C LEU A 15 8.32 5.62 0.99
N GLY A 16 9.51 6.20 0.98
CA GLY A 16 10.04 6.91 -0.17
C GLY A 16 10.43 5.93 -1.30
N ALA A 17 10.82 6.47 -2.46
CA ALA A 17 11.18 5.65 -3.62
C ALA A 17 12.34 4.69 -3.33
N VAL A 18 13.38 5.14 -2.62
CA VAL A 18 14.55 4.31 -2.24
C VAL A 18 14.14 3.21 -1.27
N GLU A 19 13.45 3.57 -0.19
CA GLU A 19 13.01 2.61 0.84
C GLU A 19 12.03 1.57 0.27
N LEU A 20 11.21 1.95 -0.71
CA LEU A 20 10.39 1.03 -1.46
C LEU A 20 11.24 0.01 -2.22
N GLN A 21 12.30 0.44 -2.93
CA GLN A 21 13.18 -0.49 -3.65
C GLN A 21 13.86 -1.47 -2.68
N ASP A 22 14.37 -0.95 -1.56
CA ASP A 22 15.03 -1.77 -0.54
C ASP A 22 14.07 -2.81 0.03
N MET A 23 12.84 -2.40 0.36
CA MET A 23 11.81 -3.31 0.85
C MET A 23 11.49 -4.40 -0.16
N LEU A 24 11.33 -4.07 -1.45
CA LEU A 24 11.03 -5.06 -2.49
C LEU A 24 12.19 -6.04 -2.72
N ALA A 25 13.43 -5.56 -2.63
CA ALA A 25 14.61 -6.42 -2.74
C ALA A 25 14.70 -7.38 -1.53
N ASP A 26 14.45 -6.88 -0.33
CA ASP A 26 14.47 -7.67 0.90
C ASP A 26 13.37 -8.73 0.92
N THR A 27 12.14 -8.35 0.56
CA THR A 27 11.01 -9.29 0.56
C THR A 27 11.13 -10.33 -0.56
N ALA A 28 11.72 -9.96 -1.71
CA ALA A 28 12.06 -10.94 -2.75
C ALA A 28 13.15 -11.92 -2.29
N ARG A 29 14.17 -11.46 -1.56
CA ARG A 29 15.22 -12.33 -0.99
C ARG A 29 14.63 -13.29 0.04
N LEU A 30 13.73 -12.81 0.89
CA LEU A 30 13.04 -13.63 1.89
C LEU A 30 12.13 -14.67 1.23
N ALA A 31 11.46 -14.34 0.12
CA ALA A 31 10.62 -15.29 -0.60
C ALA A 31 11.42 -16.29 -1.46
N GLY A 32 12.63 -15.89 -1.88
CA GLY A 32 13.44 -16.67 -2.81
C GLY A 32 12.85 -16.76 -4.24
N PRO A 33 13.43 -17.62 -5.09
CA PRO A 33 13.05 -17.71 -6.50
C PRO A 33 11.63 -18.23 -6.72
N SER A 34 11.16 -19.13 -5.86
CA SER A 34 9.88 -19.83 -5.96
C SER A 34 8.79 -19.30 -5.02
N GLY A 35 9.08 -18.28 -4.20
CA GLY A 35 8.11 -17.72 -3.25
C GLY A 35 7.26 -16.58 -3.83
N LEU A 36 6.09 -16.41 -3.23
CA LEU A 36 5.13 -15.35 -3.54
C LEU A 36 5.36 -14.15 -2.62
N VAL A 37 5.42 -12.94 -3.19
CA VAL A 37 5.39 -11.71 -2.40
C VAL A 37 4.15 -10.90 -2.74
N VAL A 38 3.42 -10.43 -1.72
CA VAL A 38 2.25 -9.56 -1.89
C VAL A 38 2.30 -8.42 -0.89
N HIS A 39 2.29 -7.19 -1.42
CA HIS A 39 2.16 -5.96 -0.66
C HIS A 39 0.82 -5.32 -0.97
N ARG A 40 -0.02 -5.17 0.05
CA ARG A 40 -1.33 -4.51 -0.07
C ARG A 40 -1.29 -3.12 0.53
N ASP A 41 -1.95 -2.19 -0.14
CA ASP A 41 -2.06 -0.84 0.38
C ASP A 41 -3.34 -0.12 -0.10
N ILE A 42 -3.54 1.09 0.42
CA ILE A 42 -4.51 2.05 -0.05
C ILE A 42 -4.03 2.61 -1.39
N ALA A 43 -4.95 2.77 -2.34
CA ALA A 43 -4.69 3.52 -3.55
C ALA A 43 -5.03 4.99 -3.31
N ARG A 44 -4.10 5.90 -3.59
CA ARG A 44 -4.41 7.33 -3.58
C ARG A 44 -5.45 7.64 -4.64
N SER A 45 -6.54 8.28 -4.20
CA SER A 45 -7.65 8.72 -5.03
C SER A 45 -8.31 9.94 -4.41
N ARG A 46 -8.65 10.92 -5.26
CA ARG A 46 -9.42 12.10 -4.83
C ARG A 46 -10.77 11.71 -4.24
N THR A 47 -11.44 10.72 -4.86
CA THR A 47 -12.72 10.19 -4.38
C THR A 47 -12.57 9.49 -3.04
N ALA A 48 -11.53 8.67 -2.86
CA ALA A 48 -11.28 8.01 -1.57
C ALA A 48 -11.04 9.03 -0.45
N TYR A 49 -10.23 10.05 -0.74
CA TYR A 49 -9.96 11.14 0.21
C TYR A 49 -11.25 11.88 0.56
N ALA A 50 -12.07 12.25 -0.43
CA ALA A 50 -13.32 12.96 -0.21
C ALA A 50 -14.33 12.11 0.57
N LEU A 51 -14.53 10.85 0.21
CA LEU A 51 -15.43 9.94 0.91
C LEU A 51 -14.98 9.71 2.37
N PHE A 52 -13.68 9.49 2.60
CA PHE A 52 -13.16 9.34 3.96
C PHE A 52 -13.28 10.64 4.76
N ALA A 53 -12.98 11.78 4.13
CA ALA A 53 -13.11 13.09 4.76
C ALA A 53 -14.56 13.41 5.14
N LEU A 54 -15.52 13.17 4.25
CA LEU A 54 -16.93 13.44 4.52
C LEU A 54 -17.52 12.41 5.49
N GLY A 55 -17.17 11.13 5.37
CA GLY A 55 -17.68 10.07 6.24
C GLY A 55 -17.21 10.20 7.69
N THR A 56 -16.01 10.74 7.93
CA THR A 56 -15.47 10.91 9.30
C THR A 56 -15.73 12.30 9.90
N TRP A 57 -16.14 13.30 9.11
CA TRP A 57 -16.33 14.67 9.59
C TRP A 57 -17.43 14.82 10.66
N PRO A 58 -18.64 14.23 10.51
CA PRO A 58 -19.70 14.31 11.52
C PRO A 58 -19.31 13.74 12.89
N PHE A 59 -18.30 12.85 12.92
CA PHE A 59 -17.85 12.17 14.12
C PHE A 59 -16.58 12.78 14.74
N ALA A 60 -15.98 13.78 14.07
CA ALA A 60 -14.70 14.35 14.47
C ALA A 60 -14.73 15.00 15.86
N GLY A 61 -15.89 15.52 16.28
CA GLY A 61 -16.08 16.15 17.60
C GLY A 61 -16.64 15.22 18.68
N ASN A 62 -16.91 13.94 18.38
CA ASN A 62 -17.51 12.99 19.34
C ASN A 62 -16.75 11.64 19.38
N LEU A 63 -17.25 10.61 18.69
CA LEU A 63 -16.71 9.26 18.63
C LEU A 63 -15.25 9.20 18.17
N LEU A 64 -14.83 10.13 17.32
CA LEU A 64 -13.45 10.22 16.85
C LEU A 64 -12.66 11.32 17.56
N ALA A 65 -13.25 12.04 18.51
CA ALA A 65 -12.56 13.07 19.26
C ALA A 65 -11.39 12.46 20.06
N GLY A 66 -10.22 13.08 19.98
CA GLY A 66 -9.00 12.57 20.61
C GLY A 66 -8.39 11.33 19.93
N SER A 67 -8.96 10.85 18.82
CA SER A 67 -8.39 9.75 18.03
C SER A 67 -7.58 10.27 16.83
N PHE A 68 -6.64 9.45 16.36
CA PHE A 68 -5.89 9.74 15.14
C PHE A 68 -6.57 9.23 13.86
N ILE A 69 -7.71 8.54 13.94
CA ILE A 69 -8.37 7.87 12.79
C ILE A 69 -8.56 8.83 11.61
N ARG A 70 -9.10 10.02 11.87
CA ARG A 70 -9.35 11.01 10.81
C ARG A 70 -8.06 11.61 10.27
N ALA A 71 -7.20 12.11 11.14
CA ALA A 71 -5.98 12.82 10.74
C ALA A 71 -5.00 11.88 10.04
N ASP A 72 -4.80 10.69 10.60
CA ASP A 72 -3.94 9.65 10.06
C ASP A 72 -4.54 9.08 8.78
N GLY A 73 -5.81 8.69 8.76
CA GLY A 73 -6.44 8.14 7.55
C GLY A 73 -6.41 9.09 6.35
N LEU A 74 -6.60 10.39 6.55
CA LEU A 74 -6.43 11.39 5.48
C LEU A 74 -4.97 11.50 5.02
N THR A 75 -4.03 11.41 5.96
CA THR A 75 -2.59 11.43 5.66
C THR A 75 -2.16 10.17 4.90
N SER A 76 -2.60 8.99 5.32
CA SER A 76 -2.34 7.72 4.64
C SER A 76 -2.86 7.74 3.21
N ILE A 77 -4.11 8.19 2.96
CA ILE A 77 -4.64 8.30 1.58
C ILE A 77 -3.80 9.27 0.75
N ARG A 78 -3.36 10.39 1.34
CA ARG A 78 -2.54 11.39 0.63
C ARG A 78 -1.15 10.88 0.30
N ARG A 79 -0.51 10.14 1.20
CA ARG A 79 0.84 9.59 1.02
C ARG A 79 0.86 8.31 0.17
N SER A 80 -0.27 7.63 0.07
CA SER A 80 -0.42 6.43 -0.76
C SER A 80 0.01 6.68 -2.20
N TYR A 81 0.57 5.64 -2.83
CA TYR A 81 0.81 5.65 -4.26
C TYR A 81 -0.51 5.58 -5.04
N THR A 82 -0.50 6.11 -6.26
CA THR A 82 -1.41 5.68 -7.31
C THR A 82 -0.88 4.40 -7.97
N ALA A 83 -1.71 3.68 -8.71
CA ALA A 83 -1.22 2.49 -9.40
C ALA A 83 -0.22 2.82 -10.51
N ALA A 84 -0.38 3.98 -11.17
CA ALA A 84 0.54 4.41 -12.22
C ALA A 84 1.91 4.75 -11.63
N GLU A 85 1.95 5.47 -10.51
CA GLU A 85 3.21 5.76 -9.81
C GLU A 85 3.87 4.48 -9.31
N LEU A 86 3.11 3.57 -8.69
CA LEU A 86 3.66 2.31 -8.19
C LEU A 86 4.17 1.41 -9.31
N ALA A 87 3.46 1.35 -10.44
CA ALA A 87 3.88 0.57 -11.60
C ALA A 87 5.13 1.16 -12.27
N ALA A 88 5.28 2.49 -12.29
CA ALA A 88 6.45 3.15 -12.86
C ALA A 88 7.75 2.88 -12.07
N VAL A 89 7.65 2.55 -10.79
CA VAL A 89 8.80 2.28 -9.92
C VAL A 89 8.92 0.81 -9.52
N ALA A 90 7.98 -0.04 -9.91
CA ALA A 90 8.04 -1.47 -9.60
C ALA A 90 9.17 -2.14 -10.44
N PRO A 91 10.05 -2.94 -9.81
CA PRO A 91 11.08 -3.67 -10.55
C PRO A 91 10.49 -4.70 -11.52
N ALA A 92 11.31 -5.16 -12.47
CA ALA A 92 10.93 -6.26 -13.36
C ALA A 92 10.50 -7.51 -12.56
N GLY A 93 9.49 -8.22 -13.05
CA GLY A 93 8.90 -9.38 -12.37
C GLY A 93 7.86 -9.04 -11.29
N TRP A 94 7.67 -7.76 -10.97
CA TRP A 94 6.58 -7.30 -10.12
C TRP A 94 5.39 -6.84 -10.97
N THR A 95 4.18 -7.06 -10.44
CA THR A 95 2.93 -6.63 -11.08
C THR A 95 2.09 -5.82 -10.11
N VAL A 96 1.52 -4.72 -10.60
CA VAL A 96 0.62 -3.86 -9.83
C VAL A 96 -0.82 -4.12 -10.27
N ARG A 97 -1.69 -4.36 -9.30
CA ARG A 97 -3.14 -4.51 -9.48
C ARG A 97 -3.88 -3.45 -8.67
N ARG A 98 -4.99 -2.98 -9.24
CA ARG A 98 -5.94 -2.12 -8.54
C ARG A 98 -7.14 -2.92 -8.09
N GLY A 99 -7.58 -2.66 -6.86
CA GLY A 99 -8.82 -3.17 -6.30
C GLY A 99 -9.77 -2.05 -5.89
N LEU A 100 -11.06 -2.36 -5.83
CA LEU A 100 -12.10 -1.46 -5.33
C LEU A 100 -12.23 -1.58 -3.80
N PRO A 101 -12.62 -0.49 -3.09
CA PRO A 101 -12.93 0.84 -3.62
C PRO A 101 -11.69 1.72 -3.91
N SER A 102 -10.55 1.48 -3.25
CA SER A 102 -9.27 2.16 -3.50
C SER A 102 -8.13 1.38 -2.87
N ARG A 103 -7.77 0.26 -3.51
CA ARG A 103 -6.72 -0.66 -3.05
C ARG A 103 -5.66 -0.86 -4.11
N LEU A 104 -4.43 -1.05 -3.67
CA LEU A 104 -3.29 -1.49 -4.46
C LEU A 104 -2.84 -2.86 -3.98
N GLU A 105 -2.43 -3.69 -4.93
CA GLU A 105 -1.70 -4.92 -4.69
C GLU A 105 -0.47 -4.91 -5.58
N LEU A 106 0.71 -4.89 -4.98
CA LEU A 106 1.99 -5.07 -5.66
C LEU A 106 2.47 -6.47 -5.34
N ARG A 107 2.68 -7.29 -6.37
CA ARG A 107 2.97 -8.71 -6.19
C ARG A 107 4.10 -9.20 -7.09
N ARG A 108 4.89 -10.13 -6.58
CA ARG A 108 5.87 -10.91 -7.32
C ARG A 108 5.46 -12.37 -7.26
N GLU A 109 5.16 -12.95 -8.41
CA GLU A 109 4.85 -14.38 -8.52
C GLU A 109 6.12 -15.15 -8.90
N PRO A 110 6.29 -16.39 -8.41
CA PRO A 110 7.33 -17.27 -8.88
C PRO A 110 7.06 -17.68 -10.33
N GLY A 111 8.05 -17.51 -11.21
CA GLY A 111 8.02 -18.02 -12.58
C GLY A 111 6.91 -17.43 -13.47
N ARG A 112 7.14 -16.20 -13.95
CA ARG A 112 6.74 -15.80 -15.30
C ARG A 112 7.93 -15.21 -16.04
#